data_AF-A0A1V3WHQ2-F1
#
_entry.id   AF-A0A1V3WHQ2-F1
#
_cell.length_a   1.000
_cell.length_b   1.000
_cell.length_c   1.000
_cell.angle_alpha   90.00
_cell.angle_beta   90.00
_cell.angle_gamma   90.00
#
_symmetry.space_group_name_H-M   'P 1'
#
loop_
_entity.id
_entity.type
_entity.pdbx_description
1 polymer ?
#
loop_
_entity_poly.entity_id
_entity_poly.type
_entity_poly.pdbx_seq_one_letter_code
_entity_poly.pdbx_strand_id
1 'polypeptide(L)'
;MAGLGEALGFDVDTPWRKLPAKARKAILEGCDEQVHVRYRNRYGRTRSYYADFEGVLAFLQRKMSQTESEQMKERYEGFMRDVPCPVCEGTRLKPEILAVTLAGRELGPKSIAEVCELSIAECADFLQRLTLGPREQAIAGQVLKEIQSRLGFLLDVGLEYLSLSRAAATLSGARRNASGWPPRSVPAWWGCCMCSTSRLSAYISATTVVSSKPSPACGIWATL
;
A
#
# COMPACT_ATOMS: atom_id res chain seq x y z
N MET A 1 31.27 -11.77 5.86
CA MET A 1 31.35 -11.87 4.39
C MET A 1 32.55 -12.72 3.97
N ALA A 2 33.78 -12.45 4.44
CA ALA A 2 34.96 -13.26 4.07
C ALA A 2 34.77 -14.79 4.27
N GLY A 3 34.25 -15.23 5.42
CA GLY A 3 33.99 -16.66 5.65
C GLY A 3 32.93 -17.29 4.74
N LEU A 4 31.97 -16.50 4.24
CA LEU A 4 30.96 -16.97 3.28
C LEU A 4 31.57 -17.10 1.87
N GLY A 5 32.48 -16.18 1.52
CA GLY A 5 33.25 -16.23 0.28
C GLY A 5 34.14 -17.46 0.19
N GLU A 6 34.79 -17.84 1.30
CA GLU A 6 35.59 -19.06 1.39
C GLU A 6 34.74 -20.34 1.22
N ALA A 7 33.55 -20.40 1.84
CA ALA A 7 32.66 -21.55 1.75
C ALA A 7 32.08 -21.75 0.33
N LEU A 8 31.67 -20.65 -0.33
CA LEU A 8 30.99 -20.69 -1.62
C LEU A 8 31.92 -20.43 -2.82
N GLY A 9 33.21 -20.18 -2.57
CA GLY A 9 34.22 -19.95 -3.61
C GLY A 9 34.03 -18.63 -4.37
N PHE A 10 33.64 -17.54 -3.69
CA PHE A 10 33.59 -16.20 -4.29
C PHE A 10 34.44 -15.21 -3.50
N ASP A 11 35.00 -14.24 -4.21
CA ASP A 11 35.82 -13.18 -3.63
C ASP A 11 34.96 -11.97 -3.22
N VAL A 12 35.32 -11.34 -2.09
CA VAL A 12 34.57 -10.21 -1.50
C VAL A 12 34.75 -8.95 -2.34
N ASP A 13 35.87 -8.81 -3.04
CA ASP A 13 36.17 -7.65 -3.88
C ASP A 13 35.58 -7.79 -5.30
N THR A 14 34.94 -8.91 -5.61
CA THR A 14 34.27 -9.11 -6.91
C THR A 14 33.02 -8.23 -7.02
N PRO A 15 32.88 -7.42 -8.09
CA PRO A 15 31.70 -6.58 -8.30
C PRO A 15 30.40 -7.41 -8.36
N TRP A 16 29.33 -6.89 -7.76
CA TRP A 16 28.03 -7.61 -7.65
C TRP A 16 27.51 -8.22 -8.95
N ARG A 17 27.66 -7.51 -10.08
CA ARG A 17 27.22 -7.97 -11.40
C ARG A 17 27.98 -9.20 -11.89
N LYS A 18 29.24 -9.37 -11.49
CA LYS A 18 30.12 -10.48 -11.90
C LYS A 18 30.03 -11.69 -10.96
N LEU A 19 29.32 -11.57 -9.83
CA LEU A 19 29.15 -12.68 -8.90
C LEU A 19 28.33 -13.82 -9.54
N PRO A 20 28.71 -15.09 -9.28
CA PRO A 20 27.90 -16.25 -9.66
C PRO A 20 26.48 -16.16 -9.09
N ALA A 21 25.50 -16.68 -9.84
CA ALA A 21 24.09 -16.67 -9.40
C ALA A 21 23.88 -17.37 -8.04
N LYS A 22 24.61 -18.49 -7.80
CA LYS A 22 24.60 -19.21 -6.53
C LYS A 22 25.07 -18.32 -5.37
N ALA A 23 26.15 -17.55 -5.57
CA ALA A 23 26.69 -16.64 -4.56
C ALA A 23 25.72 -15.49 -4.25
N ARG A 24 25.11 -14.88 -5.29
CA ARG A 24 24.11 -13.82 -5.09
C ARG A 24 22.90 -14.31 -4.30
N LYS A 25 22.38 -15.50 -4.65
CA LYS A 25 21.26 -16.11 -3.95
C LYS A 25 21.61 -16.40 -2.49
N ALA A 26 22.79 -16.97 -2.24
CA ALA A 26 23.24 -17.24 -0.88
C ALA A 26 23.40 -15.98 -0.02
N ILE A 27 23.85 -14.86 -0.60
CA ILE A 27 23.94 -13.58 0.12
C ILE A 27 22.54 -13.04 0.47
N LEU A 28 21.58 -13.16 -0.45
CA LEU A 28 20.24 -12.60 -0.28
C LEU A 28 19.34 -13.46 0.62
N GLU A 29 19.18 -14.73 0.28
CA GLU A 29 18.24 -15.67 0.91
C GLU A 29 18.89 -16.51 2.02
N GLY A 30 20.22 -16.53 2.10
CA GLY A 30 20.97 -17.33 3.06
C GLY A 30 21.52 -18.63 2.48
N CYS A 31 22.28 -19.36 3.29
CA CYS A 31 22.78 -20.69 2.95
C CYS A 31 22.65 -21.64 4.14
N ASP A 32 22.33 -22.90 3.85
CA ASP A 32 22.25 -23.99 4.85
C ASP A 32 23.63 -24.52 5.26
N GLU A 33 24.70 -23.97 4.68
CA GLU A 33 26.08 -24.31 5.02
C GLU A 33 26.56 -23.45 6.20
N GLN A 34 27.20 -24.11 7.18
CA GLN A 34 27.77 -23.42 8.34
C GLN A 34 28.96 -22.56 7.91
N VAL A 35 28.86 -21.26 8.17
CA VAL A 35 29.91 -20.29 7.85
C VAL A 35 30.82 -20.12 9.07
N HIS A 36 32.12 -20.23 8.84
CA HIS A 36 33.10 -19.95 9.88
C HIS A 36 33.27 -18.43 10.08
N VAL A 37 32.77 -17.94 11.22
CA VAL A 37 32.85 -16.51 11.58
C VAL A 37 33.99 -16.31 12.56
N ARG A 38 35.04 -15.63 12.10
CA ARG A 38 36.14 -15.15 12.93
C ARG A 38 36.01 -13.64 13.12
N TYR A 39 35.99 -13.20 14.38
CA TYR A 39 35.95 -11.78 14.70
C TYR A 39 36.86 -11.47 15.88
N ARG A 40 37.41 -10.25 15.89
CA ARG A 40 38.22 -9.73 17.00
C ARG A 40 37.33 -8.87 17.86
N ASN A 41 37.18 -9.25 19.13
CA ASN A 41 36.44 -8.43 20.10
C ASN A 41 37.17 -7.11 20.37
N ARG A 42 36.44 -6.12 20.91
CA ARG A 42 37.00 -4.83 21.32
C ARG A 42 38.21 -4.92 22.28
N TYR A 43 38.33 -6.04 23.01
CA TYR A 43 39.42 -6.32 23.97
C TYR A 43 40.59 -7.13 23.35
N GLY A 44 40.65 -7.26 22.03
CA GLY A 44 41.76 -7.87 21.32
C GLY A 44 41.77 -9.40 21.27
N ARG A 45 40.84 -10.08 21.96
CA ARG A 45 40.67 -11.53 21.85
C ARG A 45 39.97 -11.91 20.55
N THR A 46 40.53 -12.85 19.82
CA THR A 46 39.91 -13.44 18.63
C THR A 46 38.98 -14.58 19.06
N ARG A 47 37.75 -14.58 18.55
CA ARG A 47 36.80 -15.69 18.71
C ARG A 47 36.41 -16.20 17.33
N SER A 48 36.24 -17.51 17.24
CA SER A 48 35.77 -18.20 16.05
C SER A 48 34.65 -19.15 16.42
N TYR A 49 33.57 -19.11 15.65
CA TYR A 49 32.44 -20.03 15.78
C TYR A 49 31.83 -20.29 14.40
N TYR A 50 31.12 -21.40 14.29
CA TYR A 50 30.31 -21.72 13.13
C TYR A 50 28.90 -21.18 13.36
N ALA A 51 28.35 -20.50 12.36
CA ALA A 51 26.97 -20.03 12.40
C ALA A 51 26.33 -20.16 11.02
N ASP A 52 25.04 -20.42 11.04
CA ASP A 52 24.22 -20.44 9.83
C ASP A 52 24.03 -19.01 9.34
N PHE A 53 24.15 -18.82 8.04
CA PHE A 53 23.96 -17.51 7.42
C PHE A 53 22.53 -17.38 6.91
N GLU A 54 21.70 -16.66 7.66
CA GLU A 54 20.27 -16.49 7.36
C GLU A 54 19.96 -15.66 6.10
N GLY A 55 20.94 -14.95 5.53
CA GLY A 55 20.74 -14.06 4.39
C GLY A 55 20.37 -12.63 4.77
N VAL A 56 20.67 -11.69 3.87
CA VAL A 56 20.43 -10.26 4.08
C VAL A 56 18.92 -9.93 4.09
N LEU A 57 18.12 -10.62 3.26
CA LEU A 57 16.67 -10.39 3.17
C LEU A 57 15.98 -10.74 4.48
N ALA A 58 16.20 -11.97 4.97
CA ALA A 58 15.63 -12.43 6.23
C ALA A 58 16.11 -11.58 7.42
N PHE A 59 17.39 -11.18 7.42
CA PHE A 59 17.94 -10.27 8.42
C PHE A 59 17.19 -8.93 8.44
N LEU A 60 16.99 -8.30 7.28
CA LEU A 60 16.29 -7.01 7.18
C LEU A 60 14.82 -7.13 7.64
N GLN A 61 14.11 -8.15 7.18
CA GLN A 61 12.71 -8.39 7.56
C GLN A 61 12.56 -8.59 9.09
N ARG A 62 13.44 -9.41 9.68
CA ARG A 62 13.46 -9.65 11.13
C ARG A 62 13.84 -8.39 11.91
N LYS A 63 14.82 -7.63 11.44
CA LYS A 63 15.21 -6.39 12.11
C LYS A 63 14.09 -5.36 12.06
N MET A 64 13.35 -5.27 10.96
CA MET A 64 12.18 -4.40 10.87
C MET A 64 11.09 -4.78 11.87
N SER A 65 10.78 -6.07 12.01
CA SER A 65 9.72 -6.52 12.93
C SER A 65 10.11 -6.44 14.41
N GLN A 66 11.40 -6.62 14.74
CA GLN A 66 11.88 -6.62 16.13
C GLN A 66 12.32 -5.26 16.64
N THR A 67 12.66 -4.32 15.77
CA THR A 67 13.20 -3.01 16.19
C THR A 67 12.09 -2.10 16.69
N GLU A 68 12.20 -1.61 17.92
CA GLU A 68 11.26 -0.64 18.49
C GLU A 68 11.66 0.82 18.21
N SER A 69 12.91 1.06 17.81
CA SER A 69 13.42 2.40 17.53
C SER A 69 12.98 2.92 16.17
N GLU A 70 12.29 4.07 16.16
CA GLU A 70 11.77 4.71 14.95
C GLU A 70 12.87 5.09 13.94
N GLN A 71 13.98 5.66 14.42
CA GLN A 71 15.11 6.04 13.57
C GLN A 71 15.72 4.85 12.82
N MET A 72 15.72 3.68 13.46
CA MET A 72 16.24 2.47 12.83
C MET A 72 15.23 1.89 11.84
N LYS A 73 13.93 1.98 12.11
CA LYS A 73 12.90 1.58 11.14
C LYS A 73 12.99 2.39 9.85
N GLU A 74 13.07 3.71 9.94
CA GLU A 74 13.22 4.60 8.79
C GLU A 74 14.46 4.25 7.94
N ARG A 75 15.58 3.92 8.60
CA ARG A 75 16.81 3.48 7.92
C ARG A 75 16.59 2.19 7.12
N TYR A 76 15.84 1.25 7.66
CA TYR A 76 15.57 -0.02 6.99
C TYR A 76 14.49 0.12 5.90
N GLU A 77 13.50 0.99 6.10
CA GLU A 77 12.48 1.34 5.09
C GLU A 77 13.12 1.90 3.82
N GLY A 78 14.26 2.60 3.93
CA GLY A 78 15.03 3.06 2.77
C GLY A 78 15.53 1.95 1.83
N PHE A 79 15.54 0.68 2.26
CA PHE A 79 15.85 -0.46 1.40
C PHE A 79 14.59 -1.15 0.83
N MET A 80 13.41 -0.67 1.19
CA MET A 80 12.11 -1.22 0.78
C MET A 80 11.41 -0.28 -0.18
N ARG A 81 10.43 -0.82 -0.91
CA ARG A 81 9.57 -0.04 -1.79
C ARG A 81 8.12 -0.47 -1.61
N ASP A 82 7.21 0.47 -1.77
CA ASP A 82 5.80 0.17 -1.84
C ASP A 82 5.49 -0.52 -3.17
N VAL A 83 4.84 -1.67 -3.07
CA VAL A 83 4.36 -2.46 -4.21
C VAL A 83 2.88 -2.76 -3.97
N PRO A 84 2.04 -2.78 -5.03
CA PRO A 84 0.65 -3.17 -4.88
C PRO A 84 0.54 -4.54 -4.19
N CYS A 85 -0.34 -4.61 -3.20
CA CYS A 85 -0.58 -5.84 -2.47
C CYS A 85 -1.09 -6.92 -3.46
N PRO A 86 -0.53 -8.14 -3.45
CA PRO A 86 -0.95 -9.18 -4.39
C PRO A 86 -2.35 -9.73 -4.10
N VAL A 87 -2.88 -9.52 -2.89
CA VAL A 87 -4.21 -10.03 -2.49
C VAL A 87 -5.34 -9.13 -2.96
N CYS A 88 -5.15 -7.81 -2.83
CA CYS A 88 -6.18 -6.83 -3.22
C CYS A 88 -5.80 -6.02 -4.46
N GLU A 89 -4.66 -6.33 -5.09
CA GLU A 89 -4.13 -5.65 -6.27
C GLU A 89 -4.00 -4.13 -6.12
N GLY A 90 -3.83 -3.66 -4.88
CA GLY A 90 -3.76 -2.22 -4.56
C GLY A 90 -5.11 -1.53 -4.37
N THR A 91 -6.25 -2.23 -4.51
CA THR A 91 -7.59 -1.68 -4.27
C THR A 91 -7.87 -1.34 -2.80
N ARG A 92 -7.12 -1.96 -1.87
CA ARG A 92 -7.27 -1.80 -0.40
C ARG A 92 -8.65 -2.21 0.13
N LEU A 93 -9.42 -2.95 -0.68
CA LEU A 93 -10.77 -3.40 -0.35
C LEU A 93 -10.81 -4.92 -0.25
N LYS A 94 -11.81 -5.41 0.48
CA LYS A 94 -12.12 -6.84 0.57
C LYS A 94 -12.85 -7.30 -0.70
N PRO A 95 -12.71 -8.57 -1.10
CA PRO A 95 -13.36 -9.09 -2.30
C PRO A 95 -14.89 -8.99 -2.27
N GLU A 96 -15.53 -9.08 -1.09
CA GLU A 96 -16.98 -8.96 -0.96
C GLU A 96 -17.47 -7.54 -1.31
N ILE A 97 -16.64 -6.52 -1.10
CA ILE A 97 -16.97 -5.13 -1.46
C ILE A 97 -16.74 -4.92 -2.97
N LEU A 98 -15.71 -5.53 -3.53
CA LEU A 98 -15.42 -5.47 -4.97
C LEU A 98 -16.50 -6.17 -5.80
N ALA A 99 -17.19 -7.16 -5.24
CA ALA A 99 -18.32 -7.82 -5.88
C ALA A 99 -19.57 -6.93 -6.01
N VAL A 100 -19.66 -5.83 -5.26
CA VAL A 100 -20.77 -4.87 -5.37
C VAL A 100 -20.49 -3.92 -6.53
N THR A 101 -21.28 -4.05 -7.59
CA THR A 101 -21.12 -3.25 -8.82
C THR A 101 -22.26 -2.25 -9.00
N LEU A 102 -21.92 -1.10 -9.55
CA LEU A 102 -22.87 -0.08 -10.00
C LEU A 102 -23.10 -0.23 -11.50
N ALA A 103 -24.36 -0.30 -11.93
CA ALA A 103 -24.72 -0.45 -13.35
C ALA A 103 -24.66 0.92 -14.08
N GLY A 104 -23.69 1.08 -14.98
CA GLY A 104 -23.65 2.19 -15.94
C GLY A 104 -24.25 1.80 -17.29
N ARG A 105 -24.90 2.75 -17.98
CA ARG A 105 -25.53 2.48 -19.29
C ARG A 105 -24.54 2.07 -20.40
N GLU A 106 -23.33 2.62 -20.38
CA GLU A 106 -22.37 2.48 -21.49
C GLU A 106 -21.10 1.72 -21.11
N LEU A 107 -20.63 1.91 -19.88
CA LEU A 107 -19.34 1.39 -19.38
C LEU A 107 -19.47 0.05 -18.63
N GLY A 108 -20.66 -0.56 -18.68
CA GLY A 108 -20.97 -1.80 -17.97
C GLY A 108 -21.04 -1.64 -16.43
N PRO A 109 -21.25 -2.75 -15.71
CA PRO A 109 -21.17 -2.76 -14.26
C PRO A 109 -19.72 -2.56 -13.81
N LYS A 110 -19.48 -1.60 -12.90
CA LYS A 110 -18.16 -1.33 -12.33
C LYS A 110 -18.18 -1.43 -10.81
N SER A 111 -17.14 -2.02 -10.23
CA SER A 111 -16.93 -1.99 -8.78
C SER A 111 -16.50 -0.60 -8.32
N ILE A 112 -16.59 -0.33 -7.01
CA ILE A 112 -16.13 0.95 -6.45
C ILE A 112 -14.65 1.24 -6.73
N ALA A 113 -13.80 0.20 -6.75
CA ALA A 113 -12.37 0.36 -7.03
C ALA A 113 -12.13 0.82 -8.47
N GLU A 114 -12.83 0.22 -9.44
CA GLU A 114 -12.75 0.62 -10.84
C GLU A 114 -13.22 2.06 -11.06
N VAL A 115 -14.32 2.47 -10.39
CA VAL A 115 -14.81 3.85 -10.47
C VAL A 115 -13.81 4.84 -9.88
N CYS A 116 -13.08 4.45 -8.83
CA CYS A 116 -12.03 5.30 -8.25
C CYS A 116 -10.75 5.38 -9.10
N GLU A 117 -10.49 4.39 -9.96
CA GLU A 117 -9.32 4.36 -10.85
C GLU A 117 -9.54 5.20 -12.13
N LEU A 118 -10.80 5.41 -12.52
CA LEU A 118 -11.16 6.33 -13.60
C LEU A 118 -10.63 7.74 -13.32
N SER A 119 -10.36 8.48 -14.40
CA SER A 119 -10.12 9.92 -14.29
C SER A 119 -11.36 10.63 -13.74
N ILE A 120 -11.18 11.81 -13.12
CA ILE A 120 -12.28 12.59 -12.57
C ILE A 120 -13.34 12.91 -13.64
N ALA A 121 -12.92 13.18 -14.88
CA ALA A 121 -13.83 13.39 -16.01
C ALA A 121 -14.66 12.13 -16.31
N GLU A 122 -14.01 10.99 -16.51
CA GLU A 122 -14.70 9.72 -16.79
C GLU A 122 -15.60 9.28 -15.63
N CYS A 123 -15.18 9.53 -14.39
CA CYS A 123 -15.97 9.23 -13.20
C CYS A 123 -17.22 10.11 -13.11
N ALA A 124 -17.11 11.40 -13.40
CA ALA A 124 -18.26 12.31 -13.46
C ALA A 124 -19.26 11.86 -14.54
N ASP A 125 -18.77 11.53 -15.73
CA ASP A 125 -19.59 11.03 -16.84
C ASP A 125 -20.26 9.69 -16.48
N PHE A 126 -19.52 8.77 -15.85
CA PHE A 126 -20.05 7.49 -15.40
C PHE A 126 -21.21 7.66 -14.41
N LEU A 127 -21.05 8.53 -13.41
CA LEU A 127 -22.07 8.80 -12.40
C LEU A 127 -23.27 9.56 -12.95
N GLN A 128 -23.09 10.38 -13.99
CA GLN A 128 -24.21 11.05 -14.66
C GLN A 128 -25.06 10.06 -15.46
N ARG A 129 -24.45 9.01 -16.02
CA ARG A 129 -25.10 7.99 -16.85
C ARG A 129 -25.48 6.73 -16.06
N LEU A 130 -25.54 6.81 -14.74
CA LEU A 130 -25.91 5.70 -13.87
C LEU A 130 -27.40 5.34 -14.06
N THR A 131 -27.71 4.05 -14.12
CA THR A 131 -29.10 3.58 -14.05
C THR A 131 -29.48 3.29 -12.62
N LEU A 132 -30.41 4.06 -12.07
CA LEU A 132 -31.00 3.78 -10.75
C LEU A 132 -32.49 3.48 -10.88
N GLY A 133 -32.96 2.49 -10.12
CA GLY A 133 -34.38 2.25 -9.95
C GLY A 133 -35.06 3.37 -9.16
N PRO A 134 -36.40 3.48 -9.18
CA PRO A 134 -37.12 4.53 -8.47
C PRO A 134 -36.88 4.51 -6.95
N ARG A 135 -36.72 3.32 -6.36
CA ARG A 135 -36.37 3.15 -4.94
C ARG A 135 -34.96 3.63 -4.63
N GLU A 136 -34.00 3.27 -5.47
CA GLU A 136 -32.60 3.66 -5.30
C GLU A 136 -32.44 5.16 -5.51
N GLN A 137 -33.14 5.74 -6.48
CA GLN A 137 -33.14 7.18 -6.73
C GLN A 137 -33.67 7.98 -5.54
N ALA A 138 -34.70 7.48 -4.85
CA ALA A 138 -35.24 8.12 -3.65
C ALA A 138 -34.24 8.14 -2.47
N ILE A 139 -33.35 7.15 -2.40
CA ILE A 139 -32.37 6.99 -1.30
C ILE A 139 -31.03 7.65 -1.66
N ALA A 140 -30.47 7.29 -2.82
CA ALA A 140 -29.13 7.67 -3.27
C ALA A 140 -29.11 8.97 -4.09
N GLY A 141 -30.26 9.48 -4.55
CA GLY A 141 -30.31 10.65 -5.42
C GLY A 141 -29.68 11.91 -4.80
N GLN A 142 -29.87 12.14 -3.50
CA GLN A 142 -29.24 13.27 -2.81
C GLN A 142 -27.72 13.09 -2.67
N VAL A 143 -27.28 11.85 -2.42
CA VAL A 143 -25.85 11.51 -2.31
C VAL A 143 -25.15 11.68 -3.65
N LEU A 144 -25.78 11.24 -4.75
CA LEU A 144 -25.24 11.40 -6.10
C LEU A 144 -25.11 12.87 -6.50
N LYS A 145 -26.08 13.73 -6.14
CA LYS A 145 -25.98 15.17 -6.39
C LYS A 145 -24.78 15.79 -5.68
N GLU A 146 -24.54 15.42 -4.43
CA GLU A 146 -23.39 15.91 -3.67
C GLU A 146 -22.05 15.43 -4.27
N ILE A 147 -21.97 14.17 -4.69
CA ILE A 147 -20.77 13.63 -5.35
C ILE A 147 -20.51 14.35 -6.68
N GLN A 148 -21.54 14.51 -7.52
CA GLN A 148 -21.41 15.22 -8.79
C GLN A 148 -21.00 16.69 -8.59
N SER A 149 -21.53 17.37 -7.56
CA SER A 149 -21.15 18.74 -7.22
C SER A 149 -19.65 18.85 -6.89
N ARG A 150 -19.11 17.89 -6.13
CA ARG A 150 -17.67 17.85 -5.78
C ARG A 150 -16.79 17.50 -6.98
N LEU A 151 -17.22 16.57 -7.82
CA LEU A 151 -16.49 16.25 -9.05
C LEU A 151 -16.50 17.44 -10.01
N GLY A 152 -17.63 18.15 -10.12
CA GLY A 152 -17.73 19.39 -10.90
C GLY A 152 -16.73 20.44 -10.45
N PHE A 153 -16.62 20.69 -9.14
CA PHE A 153 -15.60 21.60 -8.61
C PHE A 153 -14.16 21.16 -8.98
N LEU A 154 -13.86 19.87 -8.97
CA LEU A 154 -12.53 19.37 -9.35
C LEU A 154 -12.26 19.54 -10.86
N LEU A 155 -13.29 19.43 -11.70
CA LEU A 155 -13.21 19.72 -13.13
C LEU A 155 -12.99 21.21 -13.38
N ASP A 156 -13.72 22.08 -12.68
CA ASP A 156 -13.58 23.54 -12.80
C ASP A 156 -12.17 24.03 -12.44
N VAL A 157 -11.49 23.36 -11.50
CA VAL A 157 -10.10 23.66 -11.10
C VAL A 157 -9.07 23.05 -12.06
N GLY A 158 -9.50 22.26 -13.05
CA GLY A 158 -8.62 21.66 -14.07
C GLY A 158 -7.86 20.41 -13.59
N LEU A 159 -8.44 19.64 -12.66
CA LEU A 159 -7.87 18.39 -12.15
C LEU A 159 -8.42 17.13 -12.83
N GLU A 160 -9.04 17.30 -14.00
CA GLU A 160 -9.78 16.27 -14.73
C GLU A 160 -9.03 14.95 -15.01
N TYR A 161 -7.71 15.00 -15.18
CA TYR A 161 -6.87 13.84 -15.52
C TYR A 161 -6.40 13.02 -14.31
N LEU A 162 -6.70 13.44 -13.08
CA LEU A 162 -6.34 12.68 -11.90
C LEU A 162 -7.40 11.62 -11.61
N SER A 163 -6.97 10.47 -11.07
CA SER A 163 -7.87 9.47 -10.50
C SER A 163 -8.18 9.76 -9.02
N LEU A 164 -9.30 9.23 -8.53
CA LEU A 164 -9.69 9.34 -7.12
C LEU A 164 -8.87 8.42 -6.21
N SER A 165 -8.32 7.34 -6.76
CA SER A 165 -7.48 6.35 -6.05
C SER A 165 -6.09 6.88 -5.67
N ARG A 166 -5.67 8.02 -6.25
CA ARG A 166 -4.32 8.57 -6.06
C ARG A 166 -4.09 9.08 -4.63
N ALA A 167 -2.98 8.67 -4.04
CA ALA A 167 -2.58 9.14 -2.71
C ALA A 167 -2.32 10.66 -2.69
N ALA A 168 -3.01 11.37 -1.79
CA ALA A 168 -2.91 12.83 -1.64
C ALA A 168 -1.47 13.32 -1.31
N ALA A 169 -0.64 12.46 -0.72
CA ALA A 169 0.76 12.75 -0.41
C ALA A 169 1.61 12.98 -1.68
N THR A 170 1.21 12.43 -2.83
CA THR A 170 1.92 12.55 -4.12
C THR A 170 1.54 13.80 -4.92
N LEU A 171 0.65 14.64 -4.39
CA LEU A 171 0.27 15.92 -5.01
C LEU A 171 1.26 17.02 -4.57
N SER A 172 1.77 17.78 -5.54
CA SER A 172 2.63 18.94 -5.30
C SER A 172 1.89 20.02 -4.49
N GLY A 173 2.61 20.74 -3.63
CA GLY A 173 2.02 21.65 -2.61
C GLY A 173 1.04 22.70 -3.16
N ALA A 174 1.18 23.11 -4.43
CA ALA A 174 0.24 24.01 -5.09
C ALA A 174 -1.17 23.42 -5.25
N ARG A 175 -1.31 22.08 -5.41
CA ARG A 175 -2.63 21.41 -5.52
C ARG A 175 -3.33 21.19 -4.19
N ARG A 176 -2.59 21.06 -3.09
CA ARG A 176 -3.19 20.94 -1.75
C ARG A 176 -3.85 22.24 -1.31
N ASN A 177 -3.30 23.38 -1.72
CA ASN A 177 -3.81 24.69 -1.32
C ASN A 177 -4.93 25.20 -2.27
N ALA A 178 -4.99 24.66 -3.49
CA ALA A 178 -6.04 24.97 -4.46
C ALA A 178 -7.43 24.43 -4.07
N SER A 179 -7.52 23.49 -3.11
CA SER A 179 -8.81 23.03 -2.57
C SER A 179 -9.51 24.06 -1.67
N GLY A 180 -9.00 25.29 -1.58
CA GLY A 180 -9.78 26.48 -1.18
C GLY A 180 -10.45 26.43 0.19
N TRP A 181 -9.94 25.63 1.11
CA TRP A 181 -10.55 25.42 2.42
C TRP A 181 -9.94 26.40 3.46
N PRO A 182 -10.73 27.28 4.11
CA PRO A 182 -10.21 28.17 5.13
C PRO A 182 -9.77 27.39 6.39
N PRO A 183 -8.67 27.78 7.07
CA PRO A 183 -8.08 27.02 8.17
C PRO A 183 -8.91 26.98 9.46
N ARG A 184 -10.04 27.70 9.53
CA ARG A 184 -10.87 27.83 10.74
C ARG A 184 -12.19 27.07 10.71
N SER A 185 -12.54 26.41 9.62
CA SER A 185 -13.78 25.64 9.53
C SER A 185 -13.56 24.14 9.44
N VAL A 186 -12.32 23.63 9.61
CA VAL A 186 -12.03 22.19 9.53
C VAL A 186 -12.71 21.50 10.69
N PRO A 187 -13.86 20.82 10.49
CA PRO A 187 -14.40 20.01 11.56
C PRO A 187 -13.40 18.88 11.75
N ALA A 188 -13.16 18.48 13.01
CA ALA A 188 -12.24 17.41 13.41
C ALA A 188 -12.45 16.04 12.69
N TRP A 189 -13.43 15.96 11.79
CA TRP A 189 -13.74 14.84 10.91
C TRP A 189 -12.76 14.64 9.75
N TRP A 190 -12.01 15.65 9.31
CA TRP A 190 -11.00 15.48 8.24
C TRP A 190 -9.81 14.61 8.65
N GLY A 191 -9.57 14.45 9.97
CA GLY A 191 -8.61 13.48 10.51
C GLY A 191 -9.17 12.07 10.69
N CYS A 192 -10.46 11.81 10.39
CA CYS A 192 -11.14 10.57 10.80
C CYS A 192 -11.86 9.82 9.68
N CYS A 193 -11.93 10.36 8.45
CA CYS A 193 -12.66 9.72 7.35
C CYS A 193 -11.96 8.52 6.68
N MET A 194 -10.71 8.20 7.02
CA MET A 194 -10.05 6.97 6.53
C MET A 194 -10.17 5.77 7.49
N CYS A 195 -10.82 5.91 8.65
CA CYS A 195 -10.94 4.81 9.63
C CYS A 195 -12.36 4.58 10.20
N SER A 196 -13.41 5.16 9.60
CA SER A 196 -14.79 4.95 10.03
C SER A 196 -15.71 4.47 8.89
N THR A 197 -15.31 3.37 8.25
CA THR A 197 -16.21 2.50 7.46
C THR A 197 -17.27 1.80 8.32
N SER A 198 -17.57 2.31 9.52
CA SER A 198 -18.61 1.78 10.42
C SER A 198 -19.98 2.43 10.23
N ARG A 199 -20.12 3.52 9.44
CA ARG A 199 -21.42 4.20 9.28
C ARG A 199 -22.04 4.20 7.88
N LEU A 200 -21.27 3.96 6.82
CA LEU A 200 -21.83 3.60 5.50
C LEU A 200 -22.12 2.09 5.35
N SER A 201 -21.42 1.24 6.12
CA SER A 201 -21.73 -0.19 6.22
C SER A 201 -23.08 -0.45 6.90
N ALA A 202 -23.54 0.46 7.76
CA ALA A 202 -24.77 0.29 8.53
C ALA A 202 -26.06 0.42 7.68
N TYR A 203 -26.03 1.10 6.53
CA TYR A 203 -27.26 1.36 5.75
C TYR A 203 -27.51 0.36 4.62
N ILE A 204 -26.47 -0.38 4.18
CA ILE A 204 -26.60 -1.49 3.22
C ILE A 204 -26.76 -2.84 3.96
N SER A 205 -26.38 -2.91 5.23
CA SER A 205 -26.46 -4.15 6.05
C SER A 205 -27.83 -4.44 6.69
N ALA A 206 -28.89 -3.69 6.37
CA ALA A 206 -30.22 -3.93 6.92
C ALA A 206 -30.92 -5.19 6.37
N THR A 207 -30.24 -6.05 5.62
CA THR A 207 -30.83 -7.32 5.13
C THR A 207 -29.98 -8.57 5.36
N THR A 208 -28.76 -8.48 5.91
CA THR A 208 -28.05 -9.71 6.31
C THR A 208 -26.98 -9.43 7.37
N VAL A 209 -27.11 -10.14 8.49
CA VAL A 209 -26.24 -10.10 9.66
C VAL A 209 -24.85 -10.64 9.29
N VAL A 210 -23.82 -9.79 9.25
CA VAL A 210 -22.42 -10.23 9.41
C VAL A 210 -21.65 -9.24 10.27
N SER A 211 -21.32 -9.69 11.48
CA SER A 211 -20.43 -9.02 12.42
C SER A 211 -19.00 -9.01 11.87
N SER A 212 -18.42 -7.83 11.61
CA SER A 212 -17.04 -7.70 11.12
C SER A 212 -16.14 -7.02 12.15
N LYS A 213 -15.27 -7.81 12.80
CA LYS A 213 -14.03 -7.30 13.41
C LYS A 213 -12.99 -6.97 12.31
N PRO A 214 -12.12 -5.97 12.50
CA PRO A 214 -11.05 -5.65 11.55
C PRO A 214 -10.00 -6.77 11.52
N SER A 215 -9.57 -7.16 10.31
CA SER A 215 -8.49 -8.13 10.07
C SER A 215 -7.12 -7.44 10.17
N PRO A 216 -6.14 -7.98 10.90
CA PRO A 216 -4.84 -7.34 11.14
C PRO A 216 -3.77 -7.61 10.06
N ALA A 217 -4.13 -8.20 8.91
CA ALA A 217 -3.14 -8.87 8.05
C ALA A 217 -2.82 -8.13 6.72
N CYS A 218 -2.62 -6.81 6.74
CA CYS A 218 -2.08 -6.08 5.56
C CYS A 218 -0.64 -5.63 5.84
N GLY A 219 0.30 -6.59 5.82
CA GLY A 219 1.73 -6.32 5.82
C GLY A 219 2.24 -6.18 4.39
N ILE A 220 2.78 -5.00 4.08
CA ILE A 220 3.40 -4.63 2.80
C ILE A 220 4.73 -5.39 2.66
N TRP A 221 4.85 -6.32 1.72
CA TRP A 221 6.13 -6.95 1.42
C TRP A 221 6.24 -7.35 -0.06
N ALA A 222 7.01 -6.59 -0.82
CA ALA A 222 7.67 -7.10 -2.02
C ALA A 222 9.13 -6.66 -1.97
N THR A 223 10.00 -7.63 -1.72
CA THR A 223 11.45 -7.40 -1.69
C THR A 223 12.00 -7.42 -3.12
N LEU A 224 13.04 -6.62 -3.37
CA LEU A 224 13.71 -6.42 -4.66
C LEU A 224 14.35 -7.68 -5.22
#